data_AF-C1EFI3-F1
#
_entry.id   AF-C1EFI3-F1
#
_cell.length_a   1.000
_cell.length_b   1.000
_cell.length_c   1.000
_cell.angle_alpha   90.00
_cell.angle_beta   90.00
_cell.angle_gamma   90.00
#
_symmetry.space_group_name_H-M   'P 1'
#
loop_
_entity.id
_entity.type
_entity.pdbx_description
1 polymer ?
#
loop_
_entity_poly.entity_id
_entity_poly.type
_entity_poly.pdbx_seq_one_letter_code
_entity_poly.pdbx_strand_id
1 'polypeptide(L)'
;MGGIAAAIAAGAGDVDDVVLVAPALVPPRARTTTTTTDRTTTGESNTAAGALIGALRRFLTAAFAYAFAPFLKVILRVFVRSARFWRNGLAKAVGRGAAPALHTDLAWADGYRRPSCVRGWDDGMARVVIAACTGGVNDVWANESKRVARAFKGAEDAEGADDRGATDAGATLDALRASGARVLIVHGDEDSIVPLANSRRLAEALPGAELAVMGGCGHMPHEEDPDAFVDLVKSFVEGKPVS
;
A
#
# COMPACT_ATOMS: atom_id res chain seq x y z
N MET A 1 -0.31 -1.30 -3.57
CA MET A 1 -1.09 -2.02 -4.60
C MET A 1 -0.74 -3.51 -4.71
N GLY A 2 0.42 -4.00 -4.24
CA GLY A 2 0.83 -5.41 -4.38
C GLY A 2 -0.04 -6.45 -3.64
N GLY A 3 -0.50 -6.15 -2.42
CA GLY A 3 -1.27 -7.11 -1.61
C GLY A 3 -2.60 -7.55 -2.25
N ILE A 4 -3.28 -6.64 -2.95
CA ILE A 4 -4.56 -6.94 -3.63
C ILE A 4 -4.33 -7.86 -4.85
N ALA A 5 -3.25 -7.66 -5.61
CA ALA A 5 -2.94 -8.51 -6.76
C ALA A 5 -2.58 -9.94 -6.34
N ALA A 6 -1.81 -10.08 -5.25
CA ALA A 6 -1.50 -11.39 -4.66
C ALA A 6 -2.76 -12.09 -4.13
N ALA A 7 -3.65 -11.36 -3.44
CA ALA A 7 -4.94 -11.87 -2.98
C ALA A 7 -5.87 -12.30 -4.13
N ILE A 8 -5.90 -11.56 -5.23
CA ILE A 8 -6.71 -11.90 -6.42
C ILE A 8 -6.16 -13.14 -7.11
N ALA A 9 -4.84 -13.24 -7.30
CA ALA A 9 -4.20 -14.40 -7.93
C ALA A 9 -4.38 -15.67 -7.08
N ALA A 10 -4.23 -15.57 -5.76
CA ALA A 10 -4.43 -16.68 -4.85
C ALA A 10 -5.91 -17.11 -4.80
N GLY A 11 -6.85 -16.16 -4.78
CA GLY A 11 -8.29 -16.45 -4.81
C GLY A 11 -8.81 -17.08 -6.11
N ALA A 12 -8.03 -17.01 -7.20
CA ALA A 12 -8.34 -17.67 -8.46
C ALA A 12 -7.89 -19.15 -8.51
N GLY A 13 -7.12 -19.62 -7.52
CA GLY A 13 -6.66 -21.02 -7.41
C GLY A 13 -5.41 -21.36 -8.23
N ASP A 14 -4.71 -20.37 -8.80
CA ASP A 14 -3.55 -20.57 -9.68
C ASP A 14 -2.18 -20.46 -8.95
N VAL A 15 -2.18 -20.28 -7.62
CA VAL A 15 -0.95 -19.99 -6.86
C VAL A 15 -0.86 -20.83 -5.59
N ASP A 16 0.18 -21.65 -5.48
CA ASP A 16 0.46 -22.48 -4.30
C ASP A 16 1.17 -21.70 -3.18
N ASP A 17 1.99 -20.71 -3.54
CA ASP A 17 2.91 -19.99 -2.64
C ASP A 17 2.85 -18.48 -2.86
N VAL A 18 2.70 -17.70 -1.79
CA VAL A 18 2.68 -16.24 -1.80
C VAL A 18 3.80 -15.67 -0.94
N VAL A 19 4.65 -14.82 -1.53
CA VAL A 19 5.71 -14.10 -0.81
C VAL A 19 5.33 -12.62 -0.66
N LEU A 20 5.19 -12.16 0.58
CA LEU A 20 4.91 -10.77 0.94
C LEU A 20 6.19 -10.11 1.44
N VAL A 21 6.69 -9.11 0.72
CA VAL A 21 7.91 -8.38 1.09
C VAL A 21 7.55 -7.03 1.71
N ALA A 22 8.02 -6.80 2.94
CA ALA A 22 7.76 -5.61 3.74
C ALA A 22 6.30 -5.07 3.63
N PRO A 23 5.28 -5.92 3.88
CA PRO A 23 3.91 -5.55 3.56
C PRO A 23 3.38 -4.43 4.45
N ALA A 24 2.93 -3.33 3.83
CA ALA A 24 2.17 -2.28 4.48
C ALA A 24 0.70 -2.68 4.73
N LEU A 25 0.46 -3.92 5.16
CA LEU A 25 -0.86 -4.45 5.50
C LEU A 25 -1.01 -4.43 7.01
N VAL A 26 -1.90 -3.58 7.52
CA VAL A 26 -2.21 -3.52 8.94
C VAL A 26 -3.51 -4.28 9.18
N PRO A 27 -3.47 -5.45 9.85
CA PRO A 27 -4.70 -6.16 10.16
C PRO A 27 -5.58 -5.32 11.08
N PRO A 28 -6.92 -5.35 10.91
CA PRO A 28 -7.86 -4.72 11.83
C PRO A 28 -7.57 -5.18 13.26
N ARG A 29 -7.66 -4.28 14.24
CA ARG A 29 -7.57 -4.70 15.66
C ARG A 29 -8.74 -5.62 15.97
N ALA A 30 -8.49 -6.70 16.71
CA ALA A 30 -9.57 -7.52 17.27
C ALA A 30 -10.54 -6.61 18.04
N ARG A 31 -11.84 -6.71 17.75
CA ARG A 31 -12.87 -5.90 18.41
C ARG A 31 -12.84 -6.18 19.90
N THR A 32 -12.29 -5.27 20.70
CA THR A 32 -12.69 -5.15 22.11
C THR A 32 -14.14 -4.70 22.11
N THR A 33 -15.03 -5.56 22.61
CA THR A 33 -16.43 -5.24 22.88
C THR A 33 -16.51 -4.18 23.97
N THR A 34 -16.29 -2.93 23.58
CA THR A 34 -16.61 -1.77 24.41
C THR A 34 -17.98 -1.33 23.97
N THR A 35 -18.98 -1.66 24.78
CA THR A 35 -20.35 -1.16 24.69
C THR A 35 -20.28 0.36 24.68
N THR A 36 -20.32 0.96 23.49
CA THR A 36 -20.36 2.42 23.34
C THR A 36 -21.83 2.80 23.37
N THR A 37 -22.23 3.42 24.48
CA THR A 37 -23.53 4.05 24.65
C THR A 37 -23.68 5.12 23.57
N ASP A 38 -24.66 4.91 22.71
CA ASP A 38 -25.07 5.82 21.64
C ASP A 38 -25.33 7.21 22.22
N ARG A 39 -24.49 8.18 21.85
CA ARG A 39 -24.67 9.58 22.19
C ARG A 39 -25.21 10.24 20.93
N THR A 40 -26.53 10.41 20.93
CA THR A 40 -27.29 11.13 19.92
C THR A 40 -26.64 12.49 19.63
N THR A 41 -25.97 12.60 18.49
CA THR A 41 -25.52 13.88 17.95
C THR A 41 -26.72 14.61 17.40
N THR A 42 -27.06 15.71 18.05
CA THR A 42 -27.98 16.74 17.59
C THR A 42 -27.62 17.18 16.17
N GLY A 43 -28.56 17.06 15.24
CA GLY A 43 -28.37 17.49 13.85
C GLY A 43 -28.16 18.99 13.74
N GLU A 44 -26.97 19.40 13.30
CA GLU A 44 -26.77 20.72 12.70
C GLU A 44 -27.52 20.76 11.36
N SER A 45 -28.40 21.73 11.21
CA SER A 45 -29.12 22.00 9.96
C SER A 45 -28.14 22.51 8.90
N ASN A 46 -27.74 21.63 7.97
CA ASN A 46 -27.01 22.03 6.77
C ASN A 46 -27.88 22.98 5.94
N THR A 47 -27.58 24.27 5.97
CA THR A 47 -28.25 25.26 5.11
C THR A 47 -27.88 25.03 3.65
N ALA A 48 -28.82 25.26 2.73
CA ALA A 48 -28.59 25.12 1.28
C ALA A 48 -27.38 25.95 0.78
N ALA A 49 -27.11 27.08 1.43
CA ALA A 49 -25.92 27.91 1.17
C ALA A 49 -24.61 27.22 1.56
N GLY A 50 -24.56 26.56 2.72
CA GLY A 50 -23.39 25.78 3.14
C GLY A 50 -23.09 24.60 2.21
N ALA A 51 -24.15 23.92 1.74
CA ALA A 51 -24.03 22.86 0.74
C ALA A 51 -23.48 23.37 -0.60
N LEU A 52 -23.95 24.52 -1.07
CA LEU A 52 -23.50 25.14 -2.33
C LEU A 52 -22.04 25.61 -2.26
N ILE A 53 -21.64 26.26 -1.17
CA ILE A 53 -20.25 26.67 -0.94
C ILE A 53 -19.33 25.44 -0.90
N GLY A 54 -19.76 24.38 -0.22
CA GLY A 54 -19.04 23.11 -0.18
C GLY A 54 -18.87 22.48 -1.57
N ALA A 55 -19.92 22.46 -2.39
CA ALA A 55 -19.88 21.94 -3.75
C ALA A 55 -18.97 22.77 -4.66
N LEU A 56 -19.06 24.10 -4.60
CA LEU A 56 -18.21 25.00 -5.37
C LEU A 56 -16.73 24.84 -5.01
N ARG A 57 -16.40 24.73 -3.71
CA ARG A 57 -15.03 24.48 -3.25
C ARG A 57 -14.48 23.17 -3.83
N ARG A 58 -15.26 22.08 -3.80
CA ARG A 58 -14.85 20.78 -4.36
C ARG A 58 -14.61 20.86 -5.87
N PHE A 59 -15.51 21.54 -6.58
CA PHE A 59 -15.38 21.76 -8.02
C PHE A 59 -14.12 22.55 -8.35
N LEU A 60 -13.86 23.67 -7.66
CA LEU A 60 -12.67 24.49 -7.87
C LEU A 60 -11.38 23.74 -7.53
N THR A 61 -11.36 22.97 -6.42
CA THR A 61 -10.20 22.13 -6.07
C THR A 61 -9.94 21.07 -7.14
N ALA A 62 -10.98 20.40 -7.65
CA ALA A 62 -10.83 19.42 -8.71
C ALA A 62 -10.35 20.08 -10.01
N ALA A 63 -10.98 21.19 -10.43
CA ALA A 63 -10.61 21.93 -11.64
C ALA A 63 -9.15 22.40 -11.59
N PHE A 64 -8.72 22.97 -10.46
CA PHE A 64 -7.32 23.36 -10.24
C PHE A 64 -6.37 22.15 -10.29
N ALA A 65 -6.72 21.05 -9.62
CA ALA A 65 -5.89 19.85 -9.60
C ALA A 65 -5.70 19.24 -11.00
N TYR A 66 -6.74 19.20 -11.84
CA TYR A 66 -6.65 18.73 -13.22
C TYR A 66 -5.90 19.70 -14.13
N ALA A 67 -6.10 21.02 -13.98
CA ALA A 67 -5.35 22.03 -14.72
C ALA A 67 -3.85 22.02 -14.37
N PHE A 68 -3.50 21.70 -13.11
CA PHE A 68 -2.13 21.62 -12.65
C PHE A 68 -1.44 20.28 -12.95
N ALA A 69 -2.20 19.22 -13.24
CA ALA A 69 -1.69 17.88 -13.55
C ALA A 69 -0.51 17.84 -14.56
N PRO A 70 -0.53 18.55 -15.71
CA PRO A 70 0.62 18.55 -16.63
C PRO A 70 1.90 19.13 -16.00
N PHE A 71 1.78 20.19 -15.19
CA PHE A 71 2.93 20.77 -14.47
C PHE A 71 3.44 19.82 -13.39
N LEU A 72 2.54 19.19 -12.65
CA LEU A 72 2.89 18.17 -11.67
C LEU A 72 3.67 17.01 -12.31
N LYS A 73 3.26 16.54 -13.49
CA LYS A 73 4.02 15.51 -14.24
C LYS A 73 5.43 15.96 -14.61
N VAL A 74 5.60 17.21 -15.06
CA VAL A 74 6.94 17.76 -15.34
C VAL A 74 7.79 17.78 -14.07
N ILE A 75 7.23 18.26 -12.95
CA ILE A 75 7.91 18.29 -11.65
C ILE A 75 8.33 16.87 -11.23
N LEU A 76 7.41 15.89 -11.30
CA LEU A 76 7.71 14.49 -10.98
C LEU A 76 8.84 13.94 -11.84
N ARG A 77 8.83 14.21 -13.15
CA ARG A 77 9.90 13.78 -14.07
C ARG A 77 11.25 14.45 -13.76
N VAL A 78 11.25 15.69 -13.27
CA VAL A 78 12.49 16.36 -12.81
C VAL A 78 13.03 15.67 -11.55
N PHE A 79 12.17 15.36 -10.57
CA PHE A 79 12.58 14.64 -9.36
C PHE A 79 13.13 13.25 -9.67
N VAL A 80 12.43 12.46 -10.49
CA VAL A 80 12.88 11.11 -10.84
C VAL A 80 14.18 11.10 -11.64
N ARG A 81 14.48 12.15 -12.41
CA ARG A 81 15.80 12.25 -13.07
C ARG A 81 16.92 12.66 -12.12
N SER A 82 16.60 13.16 -10.92
CA SER A 82 17.58 13.65 -9.96
C SER A 82 18.21 12.51 -9.16
N ALA A 83 19.52 12.33 -9.29
CA ALA A 83 20.27 11.39 -8.45
C ALA A 83 20.18 11.74 -6.96
N ARG A 84 20.11 13.04 -6.62
CA ARG A 84 19.99 13.49 -5.21
C ARG A 84 18.67 13.05 -4.59
N PHE A 85 17.58 13.09 -5.36
CA PHE A 85 16.28 12.61 -4.90
C PHE A 85 16.34 11.14 -4.50
N TRP A 86 16.88 10.30 -5.39
CA TRP A 86 17.02 8.86 -5.14
C TRP A 86 17.96 8.55 -3.99
N ARG A 87 19.13 9.19 -3.90
CA ARG A 87 20.08 9.00 -2.79
C ARG A 87 19.43 9.28 -1.44
N ASN A 88 18.73 10.40 -1.32
CA ASN A 88 18.11 10.80 -0.06
C ASN A 88 16.86 9.98 0.28
N GLY A 89 16.15 9.48 -0.73
CA GLY A 89 14.98 8.63 -0.56
C GLY A 89 15.37 7.21 -0.15
N LEU A 90 16.21 6.56 -0.96
CA LEU A 90 16.58 5.16 -0.78
C LEU A 90 17.48 4.93 0.43
N ALA A 91 18.34 5.90 0.80
CA ALA A 91 19.10 5.81 2.05
C ALA A 91 18.22 5.75 3.31
N LYS A 92 16.95 6.15 3.23
CA LYS A 92 15.98 5.98 4.33
C LYS A 92 15.26 4.63 4.26
N ALA A 93 15.24 4.02 3.09
CA ALA A 93 14.54 2.78 2.83
C ALA A 93 15.41 1.55 3.10
N VAL A 94 16.73 1.69 3.20
CA VAL A 94 17.65 0.60 3.51
C VAL A 94 18.15 0.65 4.96
N GLY A 95 18.70 -0.47 5.42
CA GLY A 95 19.36 -0.61 6.70
C GLY A 95 20.60 0.27 6.84
N ARG A 96 21.02 0.48 8.08
CA ARG A 96 22.12 1.35 8.50
C ARG A 96 23.46 0.95 7.88
N GLY A 97 23.66 -0.35 7.63
CA GLY A 97 24.86 -0.86 6.97
C GLY A 97 24.95 -0.47 5.50
N ALA A 98 23.82 -0.49 4.77
CA ALA A 98 23.76 -0.19 3.35
C ALA A 98 23.61 1.31 3.05
N ALA A 99 23.00 2.09 3.95
CA ALA A 99 22.70 3.50 3.74
C ALA A 99 23.91 4.38 3.32
N PRO A 100 25.12 4.22 3.89
CA PRO A 100 26.30 5.01 3.47
C PRO A 100 26.71 4.75 2.01
N ALA A 101 26.63 3.50 1.55
CA ALA A 101 26.99 3.13 0.18
C ALA A 101 26.08 3.79 -0.85
N LEU A 102 24.79 3.99 -0.51
CA LEU A 102 23.86 4.72 -1.36
C LEU A 102 24.23 6.20 -1.51
N HIS A 103 25.01 6.78 -0.61
CA HIS A 103 25.47 8.15 -0.77
C HIS A 103 26.73 8.28 -1.62
N THR A 104 27.55 7.23 -1.74
CA THR A 104 28.89 7.30 -2.34
C THR A 104 28.98 6.62 -3.71
N ASP A 105 28.30 5.49 -3.91
CA ASP A 105 28.16 4.84 -5.21
C ASP A 105 26.96 5.42 -5.97
N LEU A 106 27.13 5.76 -7.24
CA LEU A 106 26.07 6.29 -8.10
C LEU A 106 25.63 5.31 -9.19
N ALA A 107 26.31 4.17 -9.33
CA ALA A 107 26.03 3.18 -10.37
C ALA A 107 24.61 2.62 -10.23
N TRP A 108 24.14 2.42 -9.00
CA TRP A 108 22.77 1.96 -8.73
C TRP A 108 21.71 3.03 -9.08
N ALA A 109 22.01 4.31 -8.86
CA ALA A 109 21.06 5.41 -9.06
C ALA A 109 20.72 5.63 -10.55
N ASP A 110 21.55 5.12 -11.47
CA ASP A 110 21.28 5.09 -12.91
C ASP A 110 20.04 4.28 -13.24
N GLY A 111 19.82 3.17 -12.52
CA GLY A 111 18.65 2.29 -12.71
C GLY A 111 17.34 3.00 -12.40
N TYR A 112 17.26 3.68 -11.26
CA TYR A 112 16.05 4.38 -10.83
C TYR A 112 15.76 5.67 -11.63
N ARG A 113 16.81 6.37 -12.11
CA ARG A 113 16.62 7.65 -12.81
C ARG A 113 16.15 7.53 -14.25
N ARG A 114 16.16 6.32 -14.82
CA ARG A 114 15.72 6.01 -16.18
C ARG A 114 14.44 5.16 -16.12
N PRO A 115 13.27 5.75 -15.81
CA PRO A 115 12.02 5.02 -15.60
C PRO A 115 11.42 4.43 -16.90
N SER A 116 12.23 4.17 -17.94
CA SER A 116 11.78 3.70 -19.25
C SER A 116 11.02 2.38 -19.21
N CYS A 117 11.11 1.63 -18.11
CA CYS A 117 10.46 0.34 -17.95
C CYS A 117 8.98 0.44 -17.55
N VAL A 118 8.52 1.56 -16.98
CA VAL A 118 7.14 1.71 -16.48
C VAL A 118 6.41 2.81 -17.23
N ARG A 119 5.52 2.46 -18.16
CA ARG A 119 4.70 3.44 -18.87
C ARG A 119 3.61 4.00 -17.95
N GLY A 120 3.39 5.31 -17.97
CA GLY A 120 2.30 5.97 -17.21
C GLY A 120 2.52 6.06 -15.70
N TRP A 121 3.75 5.87 -15.20
CA TRP A 121 4.08 5.98 -13.78
C TRP A 121 3.77 7.39 -13.22
N ASP A 122 4.02 8.43 -14.02
CA ASP A 122 3.79 9.82 -13.69
C ASP A 122 2.31 10.19 -13.66
N ASP A 123 1.50 9.58 -14.53
CA ASP A 123 0.04 9.60 -14.45
C ASP A 123 -0.47 8.98 -13.15
N GLY A 124 0.07 7.83 -12.75
CA GLY A 124 -0.28 7.17 -11.48
C GLY A 124 0.07 8.04 -10.27
N MET A 125 1.30 8.56 -10.21
CA MET A 125 1.76 9.42 -9.11
C MET A 125 0.99 10.74 -9.06
N ALA A 126 0.71 11.36 -10.21
CA ALA A 126 -0.12 12.56 -10.26
C ALA A 126 -1.52 12.30 -9.69
N ARG A 127 -2.14 11.15 -10.00
CA ARG A 127 -3.44 10.77 -9.42
C ARG A 127 -3.38 10.61 -7.90
N VAL A 128 -2.32 10.01 -7.35
CA VAL A 128 -2.14 9.88 -5.90
C VAL A 128 -2.01 11.25 -5.23
N VAL A 129 -1.18 12.13 -5.78
CA VAL A 129 -1.01 13.49 -5.25
C VAL A 129 -2.30 14.30 -5.35
N ILE A 130 -2.99 14.24 -6.49
CA ILE A 130 -4.28 14.90 -6.69
C ILE A 130 -5.32 14.36 -5.70
N ALA A 131 -5.38 13.04 -5.50
CA ALA A 131 -6.26 12.43 -4.52
C ALA A 131 -5.92 12.95 -3.10
N ALA A 132 -4.65 12.98 -2.71
CA ALA A 132 -4.24 13.51 -1.40
C ALA A 132 -4.63 14.99 -1.22
N CYS A 133 -4.38 15.84 -2.21
CA CYS A 133 -4.71 17.28 -2.14
C CYS A 133 -6.22 17.56 -2.18
N THR A 134 -7.01 16.66 -2.75
CA THR A 134 -8.47 16.80 -2.85
C THR A 134 -9.21 16.14 -1.69
N GLY A 135 -8.51 15.51 -0.74
CA GLY A 135 -9.11 14.71 0.34
C GLY A 135 -9.75 13.40 -0.15
N GLY A 136 -9.28 12.92 -1.31
CA GLY A 136 -10.01 12.02 -2.19
C GLY A 136 -11.20 12.75 -2.78
N VAL A 137 -11.39 12.67 -4.10
CA VAL A 137 -12.67 13.05 -4.74
C VAL A 137 -13.71 11.98 -4.35
N ASN A 138 -14.04 11.91 -3.06
CA ASN A 138 -14.60 10.76 -2.37
C ASN A 138 -16.13 10.64 -2.46
N ASP A 139 -16.80 11.47 -3.27
CA ASP A 139 -18.24 11.34 -3.48
C ASP A 139 -18.59 10.86 -4.90
N VAL A 140 -17.80 11.26 -5.91
CA VAL A 140 -18.10 10.92 -7.32
C VAL A 140 -17.50 9.57 -7.69
N TRP A 141 -16.21 9.36 -7.41
CA TRP A 141 -15.53 8.10 -7.75
C TRP A 141 -15.70 6.99 -6.73
N ALA A 142 -16.01 7.31 -5.47
CA ALA A 142 -16.41 6.29 -4.50
C ALA A 142 -17.72 5.62 -4.92
N ASN A 143 -18.66 6.36 -5.51
CA ASN A 143 -19.92 5.79 -6.00
C ASN A 143 -19.73 4.95 -7.27
N GLU A 144 -18.88 5.38 -8.21
CA GLU A 144 -18.48 4.59 -9.38
C GLU A 144 -17.77 3.30 -8.96
N SER A 145 -16.78 3.40 -8.05
CA SER A 145 -16.02 2.26 -7.54
C SER A 145 -16.90 1.30 -6.72
N LYS A 146 -17.85 1.84 -5.93
CA LYS A 146 -18.88 1.04 -5.23
C LYS A 146 -19.91 0.43 -6.19
N ARG A 147 -20.18 1.05 -7.35
CA ARG A 147 -21.07 0.50 -8.40
C ARG A 147 -20.39 -0.62 -9.16
N VAL A 148 -19.12 -0.44 -9.52
CA VAL A 148 -18.28 -1.47 -10.13
C VAL A 148 -18.06 -2.62 -9.14
N ALA A 149 -17.72 -2.34 -7.88
CA ALA A 149 -17.62 -3.36 -6.84
C ALA A 149 -18.96 -4.08 -6.58
N ARG A 150 -20.10 -3.39 -6.61
CA ARG A 150 -21.44 -4.02 -6.54
C ARG A 150 -21.77 -4.87 -7.77
N ALA A 151 -21.36 -4.44 -8.95
CA ALA A 151 -21.54 -5.20 -10.19
C ALA A 151 -20.65 -6.46 -10.25
N PHE A 152 -19.49 -6.43 -9.60
CA PHE A 152 -18.61 -7.60 -9.46
C PHE A 152 -19.03 -8.54 -8.33
N LYS A 153 -19.64 -8.04 -7.24
CA LYS A 153 -19.89 -8.84 -6.04
C LYS A 153 -21.21 -9.60 -6.02
N GLY A 154 -22.14 -9.34 -6.96
CA GLY A 154 -23.48 -9.93 -6.90
C GLY A 154 -24.26 -9.39 -5.69
N ALA A 155 -25.56 -9.22 -5.85
CA ALA A 155 -26.41 -8.70 -4.79
C ALA A 155 -26.50 -9.69 -3.61
N GLU A 156 -26.14 -9.24 -2.40
CA GLU A 156 -26.94 -9.22 -1.16
C GLU A 156 -26.00 -9.10 0.06
N ASP A 157 -26.50 -8.42 1.10
CA ASP A 157 -25.97 -8.33 2.47
C ASP A 157 -25.06 -7.14 2.91
N ALA A 158 -25.79 -6.09 3.32
CA ALA A 158 -25.76 -5.37 4.62
C ALA A 158 -24.55 -4.48 5.06
N GLU A 159 -24.86 -3.18 5.10
CA GLU A 159 -24.71 -2.17 6.18
C GLU A 159 -23.54 -2.22 7.18
N GLY A 160 -22.84 -1.08 7.29
CA GLY A 160 -21.87 -0.78 8.35
C GLY A 160 -20.44 -0.53 7.84
N ALA A 161 -20.22 0.54 7.08
CA ALA A 161 -18.88 0.88 6.58
C ALA A 161 -18.21 1.94 7.47
N ASP A 162 -17.34 1.49 8.37
CA ASP A 162 -16.42 2.33 9.14
C ASP A 162 -15.02 2.41 8.46
N ASP A 163 -14.45 3.61 8.53
CA ASP A 163 -13.11 4.14 8.22
C ASP A 163 -12.19 3.45 7.17
N ARG A 164 -12.64 3.33 5.91
CA ARG A 164 -11.81 2.83 4.80
C ARG A 164 -10.98 3.91 4.11
N GLY A 165 -9.91 4.32 4.78
CA GLY A 165 -8.80 5.14 4.24
C GLY A 165 -7.54 4.34 3.84
N ALA A 166 -7.53 3.02 4.00
CA ALA A 166 -6.47 2.14 3.52
C ALA A 166 -7.09 1.01 2.70
N THR A 167 -6.55 0.75 1.51
CA THR A 167 -6.87 -0.41 0.66
C THR A 167 -7.08 -1.66 1.51
N ASP A 168 -8.27 -2.25 1.39
CA ASP A 168 -8.90 -3.23 2.28
C ASP A 168 -7.97 -4.37 2.74
N ALA A 169 -7.23 -4.12 3.83
CA ALA A 169 -6.38 -5.12 4.45
C ALA A 169 -7.21 -6.33 4.91
N GLY A 170 -8.45 -6.10 5.38
CA GLY A 170 -9.39 -7.16 5.73
C GLY A 170 -9.67 -8.08 4.54
N ALA A 171 -10.13 -7.54 3.42
CA ALA A 171 -10.40 -8.34 2.21
C ALA A 171 -9.15 -9.04 1.67
N THR A 172 -7.97 -8.43 1.78
CA THR A 172 -6.71 -9.07 1.38
C THR A 172 -6.41 -10.29 2.26
N LEU A 173 -6.58 -10.17 3.58
CA LEU A 173 -6.41 -11.29 4.51
C LEU A 173 -7.43 -12.39 4.25
N ASP A 174 -8.70 -12.03 4.03
CA ASP A 174 -9.76 -13.01 3.79
C ASP A 174 -9.52 -13.79 2.49
N ALA A 175 -9.05 -13.11 1.43
CA ALA A 175 -8.67 -13.76 0.19
C ALA A 175 -7.46 -14.70 0.37
N LEU A 176 -6.43 -14.29 1.10
CA LEU A 176 -5.28 -15.16 1.39
C LEU A 176 -5.70 -16.40 2.19
N ARG A 177 -6.56 -16.25 3.20
CA ARG A 177 -7.13 -17.39 3.96
C ARG A 177 -7.95 -18.32 3.08
N ALA A 178 -8.77 -17.77 2.19
CA ALA A 178 -9.63 -18.57 1.31
C ALA A 178 -8.85 -19.31 0.23
N SER A 179 -7.68 -18.79 -0.18
CA SER A 179 -6.87 -19.38 -1.25
C SER A 179 -6.23 -20.72 -0.89
N GLY A 180 -5.94 -20.96 0.40
CA GLY A 180 -5.15 -22.12 0.83
C GLY A 180 -3.67 -22.05 0.48
N ALA A 181 -3.20 -20.97 -0.16
CA ALA A 181 -1.79 -20.78 -0.49
C ALA A 181 -0.95 -20.65 0.79
N ARG A 182 0.28 -21.17 0.76
CA ARG A 182 1.24 -20.91 1.83
C ARG A 182 1.73 -19.48 1.73
N VAL A 183 1.92 -18.82 2.86
CA VAL A 183 2.33 -17.41 2.90
C VAL A 183 3.66 -17.26 3.60
N LEU A 184 4.64 -16.69 2.91
CA LEU A 184 5.89 -16.23 3.47
C LEU A 184 5.85 -14.70 3.59
N ILE A 185 6.17 -14.18 4.76
CA ILE A 185 6.35 -12.75 5.01
C ILE A 185 7.84 -12.51 5.24
N VAL A 186 8.45 -11.64 4.43
CA VAL A 186 9.86 -11.24 4.57
C VAL A 186 9.92 -9.78 4.99
N HIS A 187 10.69 -9.48 6.03
CA HIS A 187 10.78 -8.12 6.58
C HIS A 187 12.18 -7.82 7.13
N GLY A 188 12.72 -6.63 6.89
CA GLY A 188 13.98 -6.20 7.49
C GLY A 188 13.80 -5.67 8.91
N ASP A 189 14.71 -5.98 9.84
CA ASP A 189 14.59 -5.50 11.23
C ASP A 189 14.89 -4.00 11.41
N GLU A 190 15.53 -3.37 10.42
CA GLU A 190 15.84 -1.94 10.39
C GLU A 190 14.88 -1.15 9.47
N ASP A 191 13.74 -1.73 9.06
CA ASP A 191 12.72 -1.04 8.25
C ASP A 191 12.16 0.19 9.00
N SER A 192 12.47 1.38 8.46
CA SER A 192 12.00 2.66 8.99
C SER A 192 10.73 3.20 8.30
N ILE A 193 10.29 2.54 7.22
CA ILE A 193 9.11 2.91 6.42
C ILE A 193 7.89 2.17 6.93
N VAL A 194 7.99 0.86 7.11
CA VAL A 194 6.91 0.01 7.64
C VAL A 194 7.42 -0.68 8.91
N PRO A 195 6.80 -0.44 10.08
CA PRO A 195 7.22 -1.11 11.30
C PRO A 195 7.11 -2.64 11.21
N LEU A 196 8.16 -3.37 11.60
CA LEU A 196 8.18 -4.84 11.71
C LEU A 196 7.00 -5.42 12.52
N ALA A 197 6.51 -4.66 13.50
CA ALA A 197 5.32 -5.03 14.28
C ALA A 197 4.09 -5.30 13.40
N ASN A 198 3.95 -4.65 12.24
CA ASN A 198 2.86 -4.91 11.31
C ASN A 198 2.95 -6.32 10.73
N SER A 199 4.14 -6.75 10.31
CA SER A 199 4.38 -8.09 9.76
C SER A 199 4.21 -9.18 10.81
N ARG A 200 4.60 -8.93 12.07
CA ARG A 200 4.32 -9.83 13.19
C ARG A 200 2.81 -10.01 13.39
N ARG A 201 2.06 -8.91 13.43
CA ARG A 201 0.59 -8.95 13.54
C ARG A 201 -0.07 -9.63 12.34
N LEU A 202 0.51 -9.46 11.15
CA LEU A 202 0.01 -10.12 9.93
C LEU A 202 0.21 -11.64 10.00
N ALA A 203 1.39 -12.09 10.44
CA ALA A 203 1.67 -13.51 10.65
C ALA A 203 0.73 -14.12 11.70
N GLU A 204 0.46 -13.42 12.81
CA GLU A 204 -0.53 -13.84 13.81
C GLU A 204 -1.95 -13.95 13.23
N ALA A 205 -2.30 -13.08 12.28
CA ALA A 205 -3.62 -13.05 11.65
C ALA A 205 -3.80 -14.08 10.52
N LEU A 206 -2.71 -14.66 10.00
CA LEU A 206 -2.71 -15.65 8.93
C LEU A 206 -2.16 -16.99 9.46
N PRO A 207 -3.02 -17.89 9.96
CA PRO A 207 -2.59 -19.19 10.47
C PRO A 207 -1.80 -19.96 9.40
N GLY A 208 -0.59 -20.41 9.74
CA GLY A 208 0.31 -21.12 8.82
C GLY A 208 1.22 -20.22 7.98
N ALA A 209 1.14 -18.89 8.12
CA ALA A 209 2.11 -17.99 7.51
C ALA A 209 3.46 -18.07 8.25
N GLU A 210 4.55 -18.09 7.48
CA GLU A 210 5.92 -18.02 7.98
C GLU A 210 6.41 -16.57 7.94
N LEU A 211 7.06 -16.09 9.00
CA LEU A 211 7.69 -14.76 9.05
C LEU A 211 9.19 -14.92 9.16
N ALA A 212 9.90 -14.44 8.15
CA ALA A 212 11.36 -14.36 8.15
C ALA A 212 11.82 -12.91 8.31
N VAL A 213 12.70 -12.68 9.29
CA VAL A 213 13.23 -11.35 9.60
C VAL A 213 14.69 -11.29 9.17
N MET A 214 14.99 -10.43 8.19
CA MET A 214 16.35 -10.26 7.67
C MET A 214 17.08 -9.19 8.47
N GLY A 215 18.11 -9.61 9.22
CA GLY A 215 18.90 -8.73 10.08
C GLY A 215 19.74 -7.72 9.30
N GLY A 216 19.75 -6.47 9.76
CA GLY A 216 20.51 -5.37 9.14
C GLY A 216 19.90 -4.84 7.83
N CYS A 217 18.75 -5.37 7.41
CA CYS A 217 18.03 -4.93 6.23
C CYS A 217 16.92 -3.93 6.60
N GLY A 218 16.65 -2.99 5.70
CA GLY A 218 15.54 -2.05 5.78
C GLY A 218 14.27 -2.56 5.10
N HIS A 219 13.60 -1.65 4.39
CA HIS A 219 12.34 -1.87 3.70
C HIS A 219 12.46 -2.74 2.44
N MET A 220 13.66 -2.86 1.87
CA MET A 220 13.89 -3.55 0.58
C MET A 220 14.89 -4.69 0.77
N PRO A 221 14.61 -5.68 1.64
CA PRO A 221 15.57 -6.72 1.99
C PRO A 221 16.08 -7.52 0.77
N HIS A 222 15.25 -7.67 -0.26
CA HIS A 222 15.58 -8.32 -1.53
C HIS A 222 16.57 -7.54 -2.41
N GLU A 223 16.70 -6.23 -2.22
CA GLU A 223 17.71 -5.41 -2.90
C GLU A 223 18.98 -5.28 -2.05
N GLU A 224 18.85 -5.33 -0.73
CA GLU A 224 19.95 -5.14 0.23
C GLU A 224 20.80 -6.39 0.42
N ASP A 225 20.17 -7.56 0.55
CA ASP A 225 20.82 -8.87 0.57
C ASP A 225 20.08 -9.86 -0.34
N PRO A 226 20.30 -9.77 -1.67
CA PRO A 226 19.59 -10.59 -2.65
C PRO A 226 19.86 -12.08 -2.47
N ASP A 227 21.07 -12.46 -2.06
CA ASP A 227 21.46 -13.86 -1.91
C ASP A 227 20.70 -14.49 -0.74
N ALA A 228 20.70 -13.85 0.44
CA ALA A 228 19.93 -14.33 1.59
C ALA A 228 18.42 -14.33 1.30
N PHE A 229 17.91 -13.32 0.59
CA PHE A 229 16.50 -13.28 0.20
C PHE A 229 16.12 -14.45 -0.73
N VAL A 230 16.93 -14.73 -1.74
CA VAL A 230 16.69 -15.83 -2.70
C VAL A 230 16.76 -17.18 -1.99
N ASP A 231 17.74 -17.39 -1.11
CA ASP A 231 17.86 -18.65 -0.35
C ASP A 231 16.65 -18.89 0.56
N LEU A 232 16.12 -17.82 1.15
CA LEU A 232 14.93 -17.86 2.00
C LEU A 232 13.68 -18.19 1.17
N VAL A 233 13.46 -17.52 0.04
CA VAL A 233 12.33 -17.81 -0.86
C VAL A 233 12.43 -19.23 -1.41
N LYS A 234 13.63 -19.69 -1.78
CA LYS A 234 13.86 -21.05 -2.29
C LYS A 234 13.54 -22.09 -1.21
N SER A 235 14.03 -21.89 0.00
CA SER A 235 13.76 -22.79 1.13
C SER A 235 12.26 -22.91 1.38
N PHE A 236 11.55 -21.78 1.37
CA PHE A 236 10.10 -21.74 1.50
C PHE A 236 9.43 -22.59 0.43
N VAL A 237 9.67 -22.30 -0.87
CA VAL A 237 9.04 -23.01 -2.00
C VAL A 237 9.37 -24.51 -2.00
N GLU A 238 10.55 -24.90 -1.53
CA GLU A 238 10.94 -26.31 -1.38
C GLU A 238 10.29 -27.03 -0.17
N GLY A 239 9.44 -26.36 0.60
CA GLY A 239 8.76 -26.93 1.77
C GLY A 239 9.67 -27.04 3.01
N LYS A 240 10.81 -26.34 3.02
CA LYS A 240 11.74 -26.32 4.14
C LYS A 240 11.38 -25.17 5.07
N PRO A 241 11.55 -25.32 6.40
CA PRO A 241 11.37 -24.21 7.34
C PRO A 241 12.27 -23.04 6.97
N VAL A 242 11.73 -21.82 6.91
CA VAL A 242 12.56 -20.62 6.84
C VAL A 242 13.06 -20.23 8.24
N SER A 243 14.35 -19.94 8.36
CA SER A 243 15.02 -19.51 9.59
C SER A 243 15.55 -18.10 9.48
#